data_AF-A0A2D7INQ7-F1
#
_entry.id   AF-A0A2D7INQ7-F1
#
_cell.length_a   1.000
_cell.length_b   1.000
_cell.length_c   1.000
_cell.angle_alpha   90.00
_cell.angle_beta   90.00
_cell.angle_gamma   90.00
#
_symmetry.space_group_name_H-M   'P 1'
#
loop_
_entity.id
_entity.type
_entity.pdbx_description
1 polymer ?
#
loop_
_entity_poly.entity_id
_entity_poly.type
_entity_poly.pdbx_seq_one_letter_code
_entity_poly.pdbx_strand_id
1 'polypeptide(L)'
;MNPFLFLLLIIAISCDDNNVYKVSGTVYSVDLNKQKAIIAHDTIPNLMMPMTMPFFIKNKKDLTKIQIGDSVYFELVWEDIMPYARNFTILGKGFIPQNDEFFSDEFSEKNIGSILDDASFLNLDSVKVSLSQTDGKYRFISYVFSRCPMPNLCPAIMLKNAALVNQFPEINFIMISFDYKYDTPTVLNKSYGSSVNSCKNWDTWSSTGYIEDVFRLVRQSGGNFWGIEQEKIGHTLSSVLIGKDREVLGVWKGENWEVNEVSNAIKLLTN
;
A
#
# COMPACT_ATOMS: atom_id res chain seq x y z
N MET A 1 -0.99 10.71 73.94
CA MET A 1 -1.72 10.05 72.83
C MET A 1 -1.78 11.01 71.66
N ASN A 2 -0.86 10.89 70.70
CA ASN A 2 -0.89 11.61 69.42
C ASN A 2 -1.27 10.61 68.33
N PRO A 3 -2.33 10.83 67.54
CA PRO A 3 -2.62 10.00 66.38
C PRO A 3 -1.76 10.48 65.21
N PHE A 4 -0.86 9.65 64.73
CA PHE A 4 -0.10 9.94 63.52
C PHE A 4 -0.99 9.72 62.30
N LEU A 5 -1.13 10.80 61.54
CA LEU A 5 -1.90 10.96 60.31
C LEU A 5 -1.32 10.05 59.21
N PHE A 6 -2.09 9.07 58.74
CA PHE A 6 -1.70 8.24 57.60
C PHE A 6 -2.06 9.00 56.30
N LEU A 7 -1.03 9.53 55.62
CA LEU A 7 -1.18 10.19 54.33
C LEU A 7 -1.36 9.11 53.25
N LEU A 8 -2.58 8.98 52.73
CA LEU A 8 -2.88 8.09 51.62
C LEU A 8 -2.32 8.71 50.32
N LEU A 9 -1.24 8.12 49.80
CA LEU A 9 -0.68 8.48 48.50
C LEU A 9 -1.59 7.89 47.41
N ILE A 10 -2.41 8.74 46.78
CA ILE A 10 -3.20 8.35 45.60
C ILE A 10 -2.23 8.25 44.42
N ILE A 11 -1.87 7.01 44.07
CA ILE A 11 -1.14 6.70 42.85
C ILE A 11 -2.14 6.85 41.70
N ALA A 12 -2.02 7.95 40.95
CA ALA A 12 -2.73 8.11 39.68
C ALA A 12 -2.20 7.05 38.69
N ILE A 13 -3.01 6.03 38.42
CA ILE A 13 -2.76 5.08 37.35
C ILE A 13 -3.00 5.84 36.05
N SER A 14 -1.91 6.33 35.44
CA SER A 14 -1.93 6.79 34.05
C SER A 14 -2.24 5.58 33.17
N CYS A 15 -3.41 5.59 32.54
CA CYS A 15 -3.74 4.62 31.52
C CYS A 15 -2.96 5.03 30.27
N ASP A 16 -1.76 4.47 30.08
CA ASP A 16 -1.09 4.56 28.79
C ASP A 16 -1.96 3.82 27.77
N ASP A 17 -2.58 4.59 26.89
CA ASP A 17 -3.35 4.08 25.75
C ASP A 17 -2.33 3.52 24.74
N ASN A 18 -1.81 2.31 25.03
CA ASN A 18 -0.66 1.66 24.35
C ASN A 18 -0.81 1.50 22.82
N ASN A 19 -1.98 1.82 22.26
CA ASN A 19 -2.30 1.70 20.86
C ASN A 19 -2.61 3.05 20.19
N VAL A 20 -2.39 4.18 20.85
CA VAL A 20 -2.65 5.51 20.29
C VAL A 20 -1.35 6.20 19.92
N TYR A 21 -1.19 6.48 18.63
CA TYR A 21 -0.02 7.14 18.09
C TYR A 21 -0.35 8.58 17.69
N LYS A 22 0.54 9.50 18.07
CA LYS A 22 0.45 10.91 17.68
C LYS A 22 1.04 11.07 16.29
N VAL A 23 0.26 11.64 15.37
CA VAL A 23 0.63 11.76 13.96
C VAL A 23 0.51 13.20 13.52
N SER A 24 1.54 13.68 12.84
CA SER A 24 1.53 14.95 12.10
C SER A 24 1.68 14.65 10.62
N GLY A 25 1.04 15.42 9.76
CA GLY A 25 1.17 15.25 8.32
C GLY A 25 0.51 16.33 7.48
N THR A 26 0.58 16.19 6.16
CA THR A 26 -0.10 17.06 5.20
C THR A 26 -1.16 16.28 4.43
N VAL A 27 -2.38 16.82 4.36
CA VAL A 27 -3.51 16.21 3.67
C VAL A 27 -3.33 16.32 2.15
N TYR A 28 -3.34 15.18 1.48
CA TYR A 28 -3.18 15.05 0.03
C TYR A 28 -4.52 14.94 -0.70
N SER A 29 -5.44 14.15 -0.15
CA SER A 29 -6.79 14.01 -0.69
C SER A 29 -7.78 13.62 0.42
N VAL A 30 -9.07 13.89 0.17
CA VAL A 30 -10.16 13.58 1.08
C VAL A 30 -11.27 12.88 0.30
N ASP A 31 -11.63 11.67 0.71
CA ASP A 31 -12.75 10.91 0.16
C ASP A 31 -13.85 10.80 1.24
N LEU A 32 -14.83 11.68 1.12
CA LEU A 32 -15.99 11.75 2.02
C LEU A 32 -16.86 10.48 1.97
N ASN A 33 -16.93 9.82 0.81
CA ASN A 33 -17.76 8.64 0.61
C ASN A 33 -17.14 7.42 1.28
N LYS A 34 -15.82 7.26 1.16
CA LYS A 34 -15.06 6.15 1.76
C LYS A 34 -14.61 6.42 3.20
N GLN A 35 -14.88 7.61 3.74
CA GLN A 35 -14.42 8.06 5.05
C GLN A 35 -12.90 7.93 5.22
N LYS A 36 -12.13 8.35 4.20
CA LYS A 36 -10.68 8.26 4.21
C LYS A 36 -10.05 9.57 3.77
N ALA A 37 -8.86 9.86 4.28
CA ALA A 37 -8.00 10.91 3.74
C ALA A 37 -6.62 10.31 3.44
N ILE A 38 -6.01 10.68 2.31
CA ILE A 38 -4.62 10.36 2.04
C ILE A 38 -3.78 11.45 2.71
N ILE A 39 -2.87 11.07 3.60
CA ILE A 39 -2.05 12.00 4.38
C ILE A 39 -0.59 11.59 4.25
N ALA A 40 0.25 12.56 3.89
CA ALA A 40 1.70 12.46 3.96
C ALA A 40 2.13 12.76 5.40
N HIS A 41 2.33 11.72 6.20
CA HIS A 41 2.66 11.86 7.62
C HIS A 41 4.17 11.82 7.88
N ASP A 42 4.58 12.46 8.96
CA ASP A 42 5.93 12.40 9.51
C ASP A 42 6.16 11.09 10.27
N THR A 43 7.38 10.87 10.76
CA THR A 43 7.71 9.64 11.52
C THR A 43 6.73 9.44 12.66
N ILE A 44 6.14 8.25 12.73
CA ILE A 44 5.32 7.82 13.86
C ILE A 44 6.23 6.94 14.73
N PRO A 45 6.72 7.44 15.89
CA PRO A 45 7.70 6.74 16.69
C PRO A 45 7.26 5.33 17.06
N ASN A 46 8.18 4.37 16.92
CA ASN A 46 7.97 2.95 17.23
C ASN A 46 6.87 2.24 16.41
N LEU A 47 6.39 2.87 15.33
CA LEU A 47 5.38 2.26 14.47
C LEU A 47 5.80 2.25 13.00
N MET A 48 6.04 3.43 12.42
CA MET A 48 6.33 3.53 11.00
C MET A 48 7.07 4.83 10.64
N MET A 49 7.89 4.72 9.60
CA MET A 49 8.61 5.84 8.99
C MET A 49 7.61 6.79 8.29
N PRO A 50 8.00 8.02 7.91
CA PRO A 50 7.13 8.90 7.16
C PRO A 50 6.61 8.20 5.89
N MET A 51 5.37 8.44 5.50
CA MET A 51 4.79 7.89 4.28
C MET A 51 3.54 8.68 3.87
N THR A 52 3.10 8.49 2.62
CA THR A 52 1.80 9.01 2.17
C THR A 52 0.84 7.87 1.90
N MET A 53 -0.20 7.77 2.73
CA MET A 53 -1.08 6.61 2.73
C MET A 53 -2.50 6.99 3.18
N PRO A 54 -3.52 6.17 2.89
CA PRO A 54 -4.88 6.43 3.34
C PRO A 54 -5.05 6.14 4.84
N PHE A 55 -5.66 7.08 5.55
CA PHE A 55 -6.15 6.93 6.92
C PHE A 55 -7.67 6.86 6.93
N PHE A 56 -8.23 5.83 7.56
CA PHE A 56 -9.67 5.76 7.81
C PHE A 56 -10.05 6.73 8.93
N ILE A 57 -11.07 7.55 8.71
CA ILE A 57 -11.51 8.60 9.63
C ILE A 57 -12.91 8.26 10.13
N LYS A 58 -12.97 7.76 11.36
CA LYS A 58 -14.20 7.23 11.98
C LYS A 58 -15.30 8.30 12.08
N ASN A 59 -14.92 9.53 12.40
CA ASN A 59 -15.85 10.64 12.59
C ASN A 59 -15.93 11.53 11.34
N LYS A 60 -17.08 11.52 10.65
CA LYS A 60 -17.31 12.38 9.47
C LYS A 60 -17.08 13.87 9.75
N LYS A 61 -17.31 14.34 10.98
CA LYS A 61 -17.06 15.74 11.35
C LYS A 61 -15.58 16.10 11.24
N ASP A 62 -14.68 15.17 11.54
CA ASP A 62 -13.24 15.40 11.42
C ASP A 62 -12.82 15.44 9.95
N LEU A 63 -13.43 14.59 9.12
CA LEU A 63 -13.20 14.56 7.67
C LEU A 63 -13.66 15.85 6.96
N THR A 64 -14.76 16.46 7.42
CA THR A 64 -15.24 17.74 6.87
C THR A 64 -14.45 18.96 7.35
N LYS A 65 -13.61 18.82 8.38
CA LYS A 65 -12.77 19.93 8.89
C LYS A 65 -11.52 20.12 8.03
N ILE A 66 -10.97 19.05 7.48
CA ILE A 66 -9.68 19.06 6.79
C ILE A 66 -9.84 19.25 5.28
N GLN A 67 -8.89 19.95 4.68
CA GLN A 67 -8.82 20.22 3.24
C GLN A 67 -7.46 19.82 2.68
N ILE A 68 -7.40 19.62 1.36
CA ILE A 68 -6.15 19.38 0.65
C ILE A 68 -5.15 20.51 0.95
N GLY A 69 -3.92 20.13 1.31
CA GLY A 69 -2.84 21.04 1.70
C GLY A 69 -2.83 21.47 3.15
N ASP A 70 -3.80 21.06 3.98
CA ASP A 70 -3.73 21.33 5.41
C ASP A 70 -2.61 20.52 6.06
N SER A 71 -1.80 21.20 6.87
CA SER A 71 -0.98 20.53 7.87
C SER A 71 -1.86 20.17 9.05
N VAL A 72 -1.88 18.90 9.42
CA VAL A 72 -2.76 18.36 10.46
C VAL A 72 -1.97 17.60 11.51
N TYR A 73 -2.49 17.66 12.74
CA TYR A 73 -2.14 16.77 13.84
C TYR A 73 -3.36 15.93 14.20
N PHE A 74 -3.18 14.64 14.43
CA PHE A 74 -4.26 13.71 14.77
C PHE A 74 -3.73 12.51 15.58
N GLU A 75 -4.66 11.71 16.09
CA GLU A 75 -4.37 10.44 16.75
C GLU A 75 -4.68 9.28 15.80
N LEU A 76 -3.71 8.40 15.59
CA LEU A 76 -3.92 7.08 14.98
C LEU A 76 -4.16 6.07 16.10
N VAL A 77 -5.38 5.53 16.16
CA VAL A 77 -5.71 4.40 17.02
C VAL A 77 -5.41 3.12 16.25
N TRP A 78 -4.49 2.34 16.79
CA TRP A 78 -4.05 1.07 16.22
C TRP A 78 -4.95 -0.07 16.70
N GLU A 79 -5.61 -0.72 15.74
CA GLU A 79 -6.42 -1.92 15.95
C GLU A 79 -5.98 -2.99 14.95
N ASP A 80 -6.01 -4.26 15.33
CA ASP A 80 -5.44 -5.35 14.51
C ASP A 80 -6.10 -5.50 13.13
N ILE A 81 -7.33 -5.02 12.98
CA ILE A 81 -8.15 -5.19 11.77
C ILE A 81 -8.26 -3.89 10.98
N MET A 82 -8.63 -2.78 11.65
CA MET A 82 -8.90 -1.51 10.98
C MET A 82 -8.44 -0.32 11.84
N PRO A 83 -7.14 0.03 11.77
CA PRO A 83 -6.63 1.25 12.35
C PRO A 83 -7.37 2.48 11.82
N TYR A 84 -7.60 3.46 12.69
CA TYR A 84 -8.35 4.67 12.34
C TYR A 84 -7.79 5.92 12.97
N ALA A 85 -8.01 7.05 12.30
CA ALA A 85 -7.61 8.37 12.73
C ALA A 85 -8.78 9.12 13.40
N ARG A 86 -8.47 9.89 14.44
CA ARG A 86 -9.41 10.76 15.17
C ARG A 86 -8.72 12.03 15.67
N ASN A 87 -9.51 12.98 16.18
CA ASN A 87 -9.01 14.17 16.89
C ASN A 87 -8.13 15.08 16.02
N PHE A 88 -8.58 15.37 14.80
CA PHE A 88 -7.85 16.23 13.87
C PHE A 88 -7.81 17.70 14.32
N THR A 89 -6.61 18.27 14.30
CA THR A 89 -6.30 19.69 14.53
C THR A 89 -5.51 20.22 13.35
N ILE A 90 -5.93 21.36 12.77
CA ILE A 90 -5.21 22.01 11.66
C ILE A 90 -4.12 22.90 12.25
N LEU A 91 -2.87 22.66 11.85
CA LEU A 91 -1.69 23.42 12.29
C LEU A 91 -1.35 24.57 11.32
N GLY A 92 -1.86 24.52 10.08
CA GLY A 92 -1.59 25.51 9.05
C GLY A 92 -1.65 24.89 7.65
N LYS A 93 -0.82 25.38 6.73
CA LYS A 93 -0.65 24.79 5.40
C LYS A 93 0.65 24.00 5.35
N GLY A 94 0.54 22.76 4.89
CA GLY A 94 1.67 21.85 4.70
C GLY A 94 2.22 21.91 3.28
N PHE A 95 3.28 21.16 3.03
CA PHE A 95 3.84 21.01 1.69
C PHE A 95 3.10 19.92 0.93
N ILE A 96 2.54 20.25 -0.22
CA ILE A 96 2.08 19.27 -1.20
C ILE A 96 3.15 19.19 -2.29
N PRO A 97 3.86 18.06 -2.43
CA PRO A 97 4.65 17.77 -3.61
C PRO A 97 3.84 18.07 -4.87
N GLN A 98 4.35 18.94 -5.73
CA GLN A 98 3.77 19.13 -7.06
C GLN A 98 3.86 17.80 -7.81
N ASN A 99 2.77 17.42 -8.45
CA ASN A 99 2.75 16.29 -9.34
C ASN A 99 3.66 16.69 -10.52
N ASP A 100 4.86 16.12 -10.62
CA ASP A 100 5.73 16.37 -11.76
C ASP A 100 5.02 15.80 -13.00
N GLU A 101 4.38 16.68 -13.77
CA GLU A 101 3.79 16.40 -15.10
C GLU A 101 4.87 16.04 -16.15
N PHE A 102 6.11 15.83 -15.73
CA PHE A 102 7.28 15.69 -16.60
C PHE A 102 7.32 14.38 -17.41
N PHE A 103 6.40 13.44 -17.15
CA PHE A 103 6.38 12.11 -17.75
C PHE A 103 4.99 11.78 -18.32
N SER A 104 4.54 12.50 -19.36
CA SER A 104 3.14 12.45 -19.78
C SER A 104 2.74 11.25 -20.64
N ASP A 105 3.65 10.65 -21.41
CA ASP A 105 3.24 9.65 -22.41
C ASP A 105 3.65 8.22 -22.03
N GLU A 106 4.92 7.98 -21.70
CA GLU A 106 5.44 6.63 -21.37
C GLU A 106 4.86 6.09 -20.04
N PHE A 107 4.65 6.97 -19.06
CA PHE A 107 4.19 6.61 -17.71
C PHE A 107 2.68 6.86 -17.53
N SER A 108 1.94 7.10 -18.62
CA SER A 108 0.50 7.31 -18.56
C SER A 108 -0.22 6.02 -18.14
N GLU A 109 -1.28 6.16 -17.35
CA GLU A 109 -2.16 5.03 -17.03
C GLU A 109 -2.72 4.44 -18.32
N LYS A 110 -2.64 3.12 -18.47
CA LYS A 110 -3.10 2.41 -19.68
C LYS A 110 -4.57 2.07 -19.52
N ASN A 111 -5.35 2.37 -20.54
CA ASN A 111 -6.77 2.00 -20.60
C ASN A 111 -6.94 0.48 -20.80
N ILE A 112 -8.11 -0.05 -20.43
CA ILE A 112 -8.51 -1.43 -20.77
C ILE A 112 -8.30 -1.68 -22.27
N GLY A 113 -7.73 -2.83 -22.61
CA GLY A 113 -7.36 -3.26 -23.97
C GLY A 113 -6.02 -2.72 -24.47
N SER A 114 -5.40 -1.77 -23.78
CA SER A 114 -4.05 -1.29 -24.11
C SER A 114 -3.00 -2.26 -23.57
N ILE A 115 -1.83 -2.31 -24.22
CA ILE A 115 -0.71 -3.16 -23.80
C ILE A 115 0.11 -2.43 -22.72
N LEU A 116 0.40 -3.12 -21.62
CA LEU A 116 1.43 -2.68 -20.67
C LEU A 116 2.82 -2.85 -21.28
N ASP A 117 3.68 -1.87 -21.05
CA ASP A 117 5.06 -1.93 -21.51
C ASP A 117 5.82 -3.05 -20.79
N ASP A 118 6.85 -3.58 -21.45
CA ASP A 118 7.70 -4.58 -20.82
C ASP A 118 8.48 -3.95 -19.65
N ALA A 119 8.71 -4.78 -18.63
CA ALA A 119 9.39 -4.38 -17.41
C ALA A 119 10.15 -5.57 -16.86
N SER A 120 11.38 -5.33 -16.39
CA SER A 120 12.25 -6.34 -15.82
C SER A 120 12.46 -6.14 -14.33
N PHE A 121 12.64 -7.24 -13.60
CA PHE A 121 12.82 -7.26 -12.16
C PHE A 121 13.72 -8.44 -11.75
N LEU A 122 13.98 -8.61 -10.46
CA LEU A 122 14.61 -9.81 -9.91
C LEU A 122 13.58 -10.68 -9.21
N ASN A 123 13.54 -11.98 -9.47
CA ASN A 123 12.76 -12.91 -8.64
C ASN A 123 13.46 -13.20 -7.30
N LEU A 124 12.87 -14.05 -6.45
CA LEU A 124 13.43 -14.40 -5.14
C LEU A 124 14.80 -15.10 -5.21
N ASP A 125 15.11 -15.77 -6.33
CA ASP A 125 16.42 -16.39 -6.60
C ASP A 125 17.44 -15.40 -7.17
N SER A 126 17.12 -14.10 -7.18
CA SER A 126 17.94 -13.03 -7.79
C SER A 126 18.17 -13.20 -9.30
N VAL A 127 17.29 -13.96 -9.98
CA VAL A 127 17.30 -14.12 -11.43
C VAL A 127 16.51 -12.98 -12.06
N LYS A 128 17.07 -12.38 -13.12
CA LYS A 128 16.36 -11.38 -13.91
C LYS A 128 15.16 -12.03 -14.60
N VAL A 129 13.97 -11.47 -14.35
CA VAL A 129 12.70 -11.85 -14.97
C VAL A 129 12.10 -10.64 -15.67
N SER A 130 11.31 -10.85 -16.72
CA SER A 130 10.56 -9.78 -17.37
C SER A 130 9.11 -10.16 -17.62
N LEU A 131 8.27 -9.16 -17.84
CA LEU A 131 6.90 -9.40 -18.26
C LEU A 131 6.90 -10.17 -19.60
N SER A 132 7.66 -9.77 -20.60
CA SER A 132 7.72 -10.47 -21.89
C SER A 132 8.05 -11.97 -21.80
N GLN A 133 8.86 -12.39 -20.83
CA GLN A 133 9.17 -13.82 -20.62
C GLN A 133 7.98 -14.66 -20.16
N THR A 134 6.92 -14.02 -19.65
CA THR A 134 5.71 -14.68 -19.15
C THR A 134 4.49 -14.45 -20.04
N ASP A 135 4.71 -13.95 -21.27
CA ASP A 135 3.67 -13.86 -22.30
C ASP A 135 3.12 -15.24 -22.67
N GLY A 136 1.91 -15.26 -23.25
CA GLY A 136 1.14 -16.48 -23.49
C GLY A 136 0.31 -16.95 -22.29
N LYS A 137 0.46 -16.30 -21.13
CA LYS A 137 -0.33 -16.55 -19.91
C LYS A 137 -1.01 -15.28 -19.43
N TYR A 138 -2.19 -15.44 -18.85
CA TYR A 138 -2.83 -14.37 -18.08
C TYR A 138 -2.06 -14.14 -16.78
N ARG A 139 -1.93 -12.88 -16.36
CA ARG A 139 -1.26 -12.54 -15.10
C ARG A 139 -2.05 -11.57 -14.25
N PHE A 140 -2.06 -11.80 -12.95
CA PHE A 140 -2.62 -10.88 -11.97
C PHE A 140 -1.47 -10.26 -11.16
N ILE A 141 -1.22 -8.98 -11.39
CA ILE A 141 -0.10 -8.25 -10.80
C ILE A 141 -0.63 -7.40 -9.64
N SER A 142 0.04 -7.47 -8.49
CA SER A 142 -0.24 -6.64 -7.32
C SER A 142 1.05 -6.01 -6.80
N TYR A 143 0.97 -4.77 -6.32
CA TYR A 143 2.13 -4.02 -5.83
C TYR A 143 2.18 -3.98 -4.30
N VAL A 144 3.35 -4.22 -3.72
CA VAL A 144 3.58 -4.26 -2.26
C VAL A 144 4.94 -3.68 -1.90
N PHE A 145 5.25 -3.61 -0.60
CA PHE A 145 6.60 -3.49 -0.10
C PHE A 145 6.71 -4.10 1.31
N SER A 146 7.87 -4.65 1.66
CA SER A 146 8.03 -5.50 2.84
C SER A 146 7.92 -4.75 4.16
N ARG A 147 8.19 -3.44 4.15
CA ARG A 147 8.17 -2.58 5.33
C ARG A 147 6.78 -2.03 5.66
N CYS A 148 5.73 -2.38 4.92
CA CYS A 148 4.38 -1.90 5.17
C CYS A 148 3.80 -2.56 6.44
N PRO A 149 3.59 -1.82 7.54
CA PRO A 149 3.10 -2.41 8.78
C PRO A 149 1.57 -2.48 8.85
N MET A 150 0.87 -1.87 7.88
CA MET A 150 -0.57 -1.63 7.96
C MET A 150 -1.38 -2.87 7.60
N PRO A 151 -2.11 -3.50 8.54
CA PRO A 151 -2.76 -4.80 8.32
C PRO A 151 -3.73 -4.79 7.13
N ASN A 152 -4.42 -3.67 6.92
CA ASN A 152 -5.43 -3.49 5.88
C ASN A 152 -4.86 -3.04 4.51
N LEU A 153 -3.54 -2.90 4.35
CA LEU A 153 -2.88 -2.53 3.10
C LEU A 153 -2.12 -3.72 2.49
N CYS A 154 -0.78 -3.70 2.45
CA CYS A 154 0.00 -4.76 1.79
C CYS A 154 -0.26 -6.17 2.35
N PRO A 155 -0.37 -6.40 3.67
CA PRO A 155 -0.78 -7.70 4.22
C PRO A 155 -2.16 -8.15 3.73
N ALA A 156 -3.15 -7.26 3.65
CA ALA A 156 -4.46 -7.58 3.10
C ALA A 156 -4.37 -7.95 1.61
N ILE A 157 -3.59 -7.22 0.81
CA ILE A 157 -3.35 -7.56 -0.61
C ILE A 157 -2.72 -8.95 -0.74
N MET A 158 -1.74 -9.30 0.11
CA MET A 158 -1.12 -10.63 0.12
C MET A 158 -2.14 -11.74 0.42
N LEU A 159 -2.98 -11.56 1.45
CA LEU A 159 -4.01 -12.53 1.81
C LEU A 159 -5.05 -12.72 0.69
N LYS A 160 -5.45 -11.63 0.03
CA LYS A 160 -6.38 -11.69 -1.10
C LYS A 160 -5.78 -12.42 -2.30
N ASN A 161 -4.50 -12.21 -2.60
CA ASN A 161 -3.80 -12.95 -3.64
C ASN A 161 -3.69 -14.44 -3.29
N ALA A 162 -3.37 -14.80 -2.04
CA ALA A 162 -3.34 -16.20 -1.59
C ALA A 162 -4.70 -16.91 -1.79
N ALA A 163 -5.81 -16.20 -1.56
CA ALA A 163 -7.15 -16.72 -1.78
C ALA A 163 -7.46 -16.96 -3.27
N LEU A 164 -6.94 -16.12 -4.17
CA LEU A 164 -7.16 -16.22 -5.61
C LEU A 164 -6.24 -17.25 -6.28
N VAL A 165 -4.96 -17.31 -5.89
CA VAL A 165 -3.93 -18.22 -6.45
C VAL A 165 -4.40 -19.66 -6.49
N ASN A 166 -5.05 -20.13 -5.41
CA ASN A 166 -5.53 -21.49 -5.30
C ASN A 166 -6.76 -21.78 -6.19
N GLN A 167 -7.53 -20.74 -6.55
CA GLN A 167 -8.73 -20.88 -7.38
C GLN A 167 -8.40 -20.90 -8.87
N PHE A 168 -7.26 -20.33 -9.27
CA PHE A 168 -6.92 -20.04 -10.67
C PHE A 168 -5.49 -20.48 -11.02
N PRO A 169 -5.22 -21.80 -11.09
CA PRO A 169 -3.87 -22.34 -11.36
C PRO A 169 -3.33 -21.96 -12.76
N GLU A 170 -4.20 -21.58 -13.70
CA GLU A 170 -3.86 -21.14 -15.05
C GLU A 170 -3.40 -19.67 -15.13
N ILE A 171 -3.64 -18.89 -14.07
CA ILE A 171 -3.24 -17.48 -13.97
C ILE A 171 -1.94 -17.40 -13.18
N ASN A 172 -0.96 -16.67 -13.69
CA ASN A 172 0.25 -16.35 -12.93
C ASN A 172 0.00 -15.12 -12.05
N PHE A 173 0.11 -15.27 -10.74
CA PHE A 173 0.05 -14.17 -9.78
C PHE A 173 1.45 -13.63 -9.54
N ILE A 174 1.62 -12.32 -9.59
CA ILE A 174 2.92 -11.67 -9.46
C ILE A 174 2.81 -10.53 -8.45
N MET A 175 3.51 -10.68 -7.33
CA MET A 175 3.69 -9.60 -6.36
C MET A 175 4.95 -8.82 -6.74
N ILE A 176 4.82 -7.52 -7.04
CA ILE A 176 5.99 -6.68 -7.36
C ILE A 176 6.23 -5.71 -6.21
N SER A 177 7.43 -5.77 -5.62
CA SER A 177 7.82 -4.73 -4.67
C SER A 177 8.21 -3.45 -5.38
N PHE A 178 7.68 -2.31 -4.94
CA PHE A 178 8.09 -0.99 -5.43
C PHE A 178 9.18 -0.32 -4.58
N ASP A 179 9.59 -0.92 -3.46
CA ASP A 179 10.63 -0.39 -2.58
C ASP A 179 12.02 -0.86 -3.03
N TYR A 180 12.45 -0.35 -4.19
CA TYR A 180 13.68 -0.74 -4.86
C TYR A 180 14.96 -0.56 -4.00
N LYS A 181 14.91 0.26 -2.93
CA LYS A 181 16.05 0.55 -2.05
C LYS A 181 16.24 -0.50 -0.95
N TYR A 182 15.15 -1.07 -0.41
CA TYR A 182 15.20 -1.99 0.72
C TYR A 182 14.82 -3.44 0.35
N ASP A 183 13.86 -3.61 -0.56
CA ASP A 183 13.26 -4.90 -0.86
C ASP A 183 14.08 -5.71 -1.87
N THR A 184 15.31 -6.04 -1.49
CA THR A 184 16.14 -7.03 -2.20
C THR A 184 15.44 -8.39 -2.25
N PRO A 185 15.80 -9.29 -3.21
CA PRO A 185 15.28 -10.66 -3.26
C PRO A 185 15.35 -11.39 -1.91
N THR A 186 16.46 -11.25 -1.19
CA THR A 186 16.65 -11.85 0.14
C THR A 186 15.65 -11.32 1.18
N VAL A 187 15.40 -10.02 1.20
CA VAL A 187 14.42 -9.39 2.11
C VAL A 187 13.01 -9.87 1.77
N LEU A 188 12.64 -9.85 0.49
CA LEU A 188 11.33 -10.33 0.05
C LEU A 188 11.13 -11.81 0.32
N ASN A 189 12.15 -12.64 0.15
CA ASN A 189 12.07 -14.06 0.46
C ASN A 189 11.80 -14.30 1.95
N LYS A 190 12.42 -13.50 2.84
CA LYS A 190 12.14 -13.56 4.29
C LYS A 190 10.70 -13.15 4.62
N SER A 191 10.16 -12.14 3.95
CA SER A 191 8.83 -11.59 4.24
C SER A 191 7.69 -12.38 3.60
N TYR A 192 7.86 -12.85 2.37
CA TYR A 192 6.78 -13.41 1.55
C TYR A 192 7.08 -14.81 0.99
N GLY A 193 8.33 -15.27 1.04
CA GLY A 193 8.75 -16.53 0.40
C GLY A 193 7.98 -17.75 0.89
N SER A 194 7.65 -17.84 2.19
CA SER A 194 6.85 -18.95 2.72
C SER A 194 5.44 -19.04 2.12
N SER A 195 4.83 -17.89 1.80
CA SER A 195 3.50 -17.83 1.20
C SER A 195 3.57 -18.10 -0.30
N VAL A 196 4.48 -17.42 -1.00
CA VAL A 196 4.57 -17.48 -2.46
C VAL A 196 5.07 -18.85 -2.94
N ASN A 197 6.09 -19.41 -2.29
CA ASN A 197 6.63 -20.72 -2.66
C ASN A 197 5.65 -21.89 -2.40
N SER A 198 4.50 -21.65 -1.76
CA SER A 198 3.46 -22.67 -1.57
C SER A 198 2.71 -23.02 -2.86
N CYS A 199 2.75 -22.14 -3.88
CA CYS A 199 1.98 -22.27 -5.11
C CYS A 199 2.86 -22.02 -6.33
N LYS A 200 2.81 -22.91 -7.34
CA LYS A 200 3.68 -22.82 -8.53
C LYS A 200 3.36 -21.64 -9.46
N ASN A 201 2.14 -21.12 -9.40
CA ASN A 201 1.66 -20.01 -10.21
C ASN A 201 1.71 -18.68 -9.46
N TRP A 202 2.51 -18.58 -8.39
CA TRP A 202 2.68 -17.35 -7.61
C TRP A 202 4.16 -16.99 -7.53
N ASP A 203 4.48 -15.75 -7.92
CA ASP A 203 5.83 -15.19 -7.87
C ASP A 203 5.88 -13.88 -7.08
N THR A 204 7.09 -13.54 -6.60
CA THR A 204 7.41 -12.24 -6.01
C THR A 204 8.67 -11.67 -6.63
N TRP A 205 8.59 -10.42 -7.09
CA TRP A 205 9.65 -9.74 -7.81
C TRP A 205 10.11 -8.47 -7.08
N SER A 206 11.42 -8.29 -7.00
CA SER A 206 12.12 -7.12 -6.47
C SER A 206 12.42 -6.13 -7.57
N SER A 207 12.13 -4.85 -7.31
CA SER A 207 12.53 -3.72 -8.17
C SER A 207 13.93 -3.18 -7.91
N THR A 208 14.73 -3.83 -7.04
CA THR A 208 16.11 -3.40 -6.79
C THR A 208 16.92 -3.38 -8.09
N GLY A 209 17.40 -2.19 -8.48
CA GLY A 209 18.12 -1.97 -9.73
C GLY A 209 17.24 -1.75 -10.97
N TYR A 210 15.91 -1.72 -10.82
CA TYR A 210 14.92 -1.60 -11.90
C TYR A 210 13.91 -0.47 -11.62
N ILE A 211 14.44 0.71 -11.31
CA ILE A 211 13.66 1.86 -10.81
C ILE A 211 12.66 2.35 -11.88
N GLU A 212 13.13 2.62 -13.10
CA GLU A 212 12.27 3.10 -14.19
C GLU A 212 11.17 2.09 -14.53
N ASP A 213 11.51 0.79 -14.57
CA ASP A 213 10.59 -0.29 -14.85
C ASP A 213 9.46 -0.37 -13.80
N VAL A 214 9.76 -0.24 -12.52
CA VAL A 214 8.72 -0.27 -11.47
C VAL A 214 7.88 1.00 -11.48
N PHE A 215 8.48 2.17 -11.72
CA PHE A 215 7.73 3.43 -11.87
C PHE A 215 6.76 3.34 -13.05
N ARG A 216 7.24 2.93 -14.23
CA ARG A 216 6.43 2.75 -15.43
C ARG A 216 5.29 1.79 -15.18
N LEU A 217 5.59 0.61 -14.66
CA LEU A 217 4.59 -0.43 -14.51
C LEU A 217 3.51 -0.08 -13.46
N VAL A 218 3.89 0.50 -12.32
CA VAL A 218 2.92 0.93 -11.31
C VAL A 218 2.00 2.03 -11.88
N ARG A 219 2.58 3.01 -12.57
CA ARG A 219 1.84 4.12 -13.18
C ARG A 219 0.87 3.66 -14.27
N GLN A 220 1.34 2.80 -15.17
CA GLN A 220 0.52 2.24 -16.24
C GLN A 220 -0.65 1.40 -15.70
N SER A 221 -0.47 0.75 -14.55
CA SER A 221 -1.50 -0.01 -13.84
C SER A 221 -2.41 0.84 -12.94
N GLY A 222 -2.36 2.17 -13.06
CA GLY A 222 -3.23 3.10 -12.33
C GLY A 222 -2.88 3.29 -10.85
N GLY A 223 -1.67 2.86 -10.46
CA GLY A 223 -1.06 3.15 -9.17
C GLY A 223 -0.05 4.29 -9.26
N ASN A 224 0.57 4.64 -8.14
CA ASN A 224 1.66 5.59 -8.08
C ASN A 224 2.45 5.36 -6.79
N PHE A 225 3.73 5.71 -6.76
CA PHE A 225 4.50 5.74 -5.53
C PHE A 225 5.57 6.83 -5.58
N TRP A 226 6.05 7.28 -4.43
CA TRP A 226 7.04 8.36 -4.31
C TRP A 226 7.77 8.28 -2.98
N GLY A 227 8.81 9.09 -2.79
CA GLY A 227 9.45 9.26 -1.49
C GLY A 227 10.33 8.09 -1.03
N ILE A 228 10.63 7.10 -1.89
CA ILE A 228 11.50 5.95 -1.57
C ILE A 228 12.90 6.42 -1.13
N GLU A 229 13.47 7.39 -1.84
CA GLU A 229 14.81 7.91 -1.55
C GLU A 229 14.90 8.55 -0.15
N GLN A 230 13.87 9.31 0.22
CA GLN A 230 13.78 10.05 1.47
C GLN A 230 13.25 9.18 2.63
N GLU A 231 13.01 7.89 2.40
CA GLU A 231 12.37 7.00 3.36
C GLU A 231 11.02 7.54 3.83
N LYS A 232 10.34 8.26 2.92
CA LYS A 232 9.04 8.90 3.08
C LYS A 232 8.01 8.31 2.11
N ILE A 233 7.86 6.99 2.12
CA ILE A 233 7.22 6.21 1.04
C ILE A 233 5.74 6.59 0.86
N GLY A 234 5.36 7.34 -0.17
CA GLY A 234 3.96 7.51 -0.54
C GLY A 234 3.53 6.51 -1.59
N HIS A 235 2.30 6.01 -1.54
CA HIS A 235 1.78 5.16 -2.61
C HIS A 235 0.25 5.16 -2.74
N THR A 236 -0.22 4.88 -3.95
CA THR A 236 -1.57 4.40 -4.24
C THR A 236 -1.49 2.95 -4.68
N LEU A 237 -2.29 2.09 -4.06
CA LEU A 237 -2.33 0.67 -4.41
C LEU A 237 -3.15 0.47 -5.69
N SER A 238 -2.72 -0.48 -6.51
CA SER A 238 -3.57 -1.08 -7.53
C SER A 238 -3.20 -2.54 -7.73
N SER A 239 -4.14 -3.30 -8.27
CA SER A 239 -3.92 -4.63 -8.83
C SER A 239 -4.44 -4.63 -10.26
N VAL A 240 -3.76 -5.34 -11.16
CA VAL A 240 -4.12 -5.39 -12.58
C VAL A 240 -4.16 -6.84 -13.06
N LEU A 241 -5.21 -7.19 -13.80
CA LEU A 241 -5.28 -8.41 -14.60
C LEU A 241 -4.84 -8.05 -16.01
N ILE A 242 -3.82 -8.73 -16.50
CA ILE A 242 -3.35 -8.63 -17.87
C ILE A 242 -3.52 -9.95 -18.61
N GLY A 243 -3.74 -9.82 -19.92
CA GLY A 243 -3.86 -10.95 -20.82
C GLY A 243 -2.54 -11.47 -21.34
N LYS A 244 -2.63 -12.31 -22.37
CA LYS A 244 -1.51 -13.14 -22.84
C LYS A 244 -0.42 -12.31 -23.51
N ASP A 245 -0.77 -11.16 -24.06
CA ASP A 245 0.11 -10.21 -24.74
C ASP A 245 0.33 -8.93 -23.90
N ARG A 246 0.03 -9.00 -22.59
CA ARG A 246 0.05 -7.90 -21.60
C ARG A 246 -1.01 -6.83 -21.80
N GLU A 247 -2.06 -7.14 -22.55
CA GLU A 247 -3.24 -6.29 -22.65
C GLU A 247 -3.92 -6.14 -21.28
N VAL A 248 -4.26 -4.91 -20.89
CA VAL A 248 -4.95 -4.64 -19.63
C VAL A 248 -6.39 -5.14 -19.74
N LEU A 249 -6.77 -6.12 -18.93
CA LEU A 249 -8.12 -6.69 -18.90
C LEU A 249 -8.97 -6.13 -17.76
N GLY A 250 -8.35 -5.77 -16.64
CA GLY A 250 -9.03 -5.19 -15.49
C GLY A 250 -8.07 -4.53 -14.50
N VAL A 251 -8.51 -3.45 -13.86
CA VAL A 251 -7.73 -2.70 -12.86
C VAL A 251 -8.58 -2.50 -11.60
N TRP A 252 -8.03 -2.84 -10.44
CA TRP A 252 -8.65 -2.62 -9.13
C TRP A 252 -7.81 -1.65 -8.33
N LYS A 253 -8.31 -0.42 -8.17
CA LYS A 253 -7.62 0.64 -7.44
C LYS A 253 -7.86 0.53 -5.94
N GLY A 254 -6.81 0.77 -5.16
CA GLY A 254 -6.82 0.69 -3.71
C GLY A 254 -6.83 -0.75 -3.18
N GLU A 255 -7.12 -0.84 -1.90
CA GLU A 255 -7.15 -2.06 -1.09
C GLU A 255 -8.55 -2.67 -0.95
N ASN A 256 -9.59 -1.94 -1.33
CA ASN A 256 -10.99 -2.27 -1.01
C ASN A 256 -11.64 -3.30 -1.93
N TRP A 257 -10.97 -3.77 -2.98
CA TRP A 257 -11.55 -4.76 -3.90
C TRP A 257 -11.79 -6.09 -3.20
N GLU A 258 -12.89 -6.77 -3.51
CA GLU A 258 -13.27 -8.02 -2.86
C GLU A 258 -12.78 -9.23 -3.66
N VAL A 259 -12.37 -10.31 -2.97
CA VAL A 259 -11.86 -11.54 -3.62
C VAL A 259 -12.89 -12.12 -4.58
N ASN A 260 -14.17 -12.11 -4.22
CA ASN A 260 -15.25 -12.62 -5.06
C ASN A 260 -15.47 -11.77 -6.32
N GLU A 261 -15.28 -10.44 -6.22
CA GLU A 261 -15.39 -9.53 -7.35
C GLU A 261 -14.29 -9.84 -8.38
N VAL A 262 -13.04 -9.93 -7.93
CA VAL A 262 -11.89 -10.27 -8.78
C VAL A 262 -12.03 -11.69 -9.34
N SER A 263 -12.45 -12.67 -8.53
CA SER A 263 -12.68 -14.06 -8.97
C SER A 263 -13.71 -14.14 -10.10
N ASN A 264 -14.81 -13.39 -10.01
CA ASN A 264 -15.82 -13.34 -11.07
C ASN A 264 -15.27 -12.66 -12.34
N ALA A 265 -14.50 -11.58 -12.19
CA ALA A 265 -13.89 -10.91 -13.33
C ALA A 265 -12.88 -11.81 -14.06
N ILE A 266 -12.01 -12.52 -13.33
CA ILE A 266 -11.07 -13.49 -13.91
C ILE A 266 -11.85 -14.51 -14.74
N LYS A 267 -12.87 -15.17 -14.16
CA LYS A 267 -13.71 -16.14 -14.88
C LYS A 267 -14.34 -15.58 -16.15
N LEU A 268 -14.77 -14.32 -16.15
CA LEU A 268 -15.41 -13.72 -17.32
C LEU A 268 -14.40 -13.33 -18.41
N LEU A 269 -13.20 -12.93 -18.02
CA LEU A 269 -12.20 -12.33 -18.92
C LEU A 269 -11.16 -13.34 -19.42
N THR A 270 -11.02 -14.49 -18.78
CA THR A 270 -10.00 -15.50 -19.11
C THR A 270 -10.57 -16.82 -19.63
N ASN A 271 -11.90 -16.93 -19.75
CA ASN A 271 -12.59 -18.07 -20.36
C ASN A 271 -12.44 -18.12 -21.88
#